data_AF-A0A7X8QVR4-F1
#
_entry.id   AF-A0A7X8QVR4-F1
#
_cell.length_a   1.000
_cell.length_b   1.000
_cell.length_c   1.000
_cell.angle_alpha   90.00
_cell.angle_beta   90.00
_cell.angle_gamma   90.00
#
_symmetry.space_group_name_H-M   'P 1'
#
loop_
_entity.id
_entity.type
_entity.pdbx_description
1 polymer ?
#
loop_
_entity_poly.entity_id
_entity_poly.type
_entity_poly.pdbx_seq_one_letter_code
_entity_poly.pdbx_strand_id
1 'polypeptide(L)'
;MTKEEFLKQLDTALKSLPTEEREDIFRDYQEHFAIGLGEGKTEEKISASLGSPKQLAKELLASYHLEKVETAASIVNILSATYAVIGLGFFNLVFVAGLFIALAAILVVGWLTGTGLIISPLFGLYPICRTHSS
;
A
#
# COMPACT_ATOMS: atom_id res chain seq x y z
N MET A 1 23.94 29.37 27.21
CA MET A 1 22.63 29.97 26.88
C MET A 1 21.67 29.57 27.98
N THR A 2 20.66 30.37 28.26
CA THR A 2 19.64 29.99 29.26
C THR A 2 18.70 28.92 28.68
N LYS A 3 17.92 28.27 29.55
CA LYS A 3 16.89 27.30 29.14
C LYS A 3 15.92 27.92 28.13
N GLU A 4 15.44 29.12 28.40
CA GLU A 4 14.48 29.82 27.52
C GLU A 4 15.07 30.13 26.14
N GLU A 5 16.33 30.56 26.09
CA GLU A 5 17.02 30.83 24.82
C GLU A 5 17.20 29.55 23.99
N PHE A 6 17.58 28.44 24.65
CA PHE A 6 17.74 27.14 24.00
C PHE A 6 16.43 26.68 23.39
N LEU A 7 15.36 26.66 24.19
CA LEU A 7 14.04 26.21 23.77
C LEU A 7 13.47 27.09 22.65
N LYS A 8 13.62 28.41 22.73
CA LYS A 8 13.15 29.32 21.68
C LYS A 8 13.83 29.07 20.32
N GLN A 9 15.13 28.79 20.35
CA GLN A 9 15.87 28.44 19.13
C GLN A 9 15.46 27.06 18.60
N LEU A 10 15.21 26.10 19.50
CA LEU A 10 14.74 24.77 19.15
C LEU A 10 13.34 24.81 18.50
N ASP A 11 12.36 25.54 19.06
CA ASP A 11 11.02 25.72 18.44
C ASP A 11 11.13 26.29 17.03
N THR A 12 11.93 27.34 16.87
CA THR A 12 12.09 27.99 15.57
C THR A 12 12.64 27.02 14.53
N ALA A 13 13.55 26.12 14.92
CA ALA A 13 14.14 25.13 14.05
C ALA A 13 13.23 23.91 13.81
N LEU A 14 12.31 23.59 14.74
CA LEU A 14 11.35 22.48 14.65
C LEU A 14 9.99 22.87 14.05
N LYS A 15 9.85 24.09 13.50
CA LYS A 15 8.57 24.57 12.91
C LYS A 15 7.97 23.68 11.82
N SER A 16 8.78 22.84 11.17
CA SER A 16 8.32 21.88 10.17
C SER A 16 7.65 20.64 10.77
N LEU A 17 7.80 20.38 12.07
CA LEU A 17 7.09 19.31 12.76
C LEU A 17 5.65 19.71 13.11
N PRO A 18 4.73 18.73 13.14
CA PRO A 18 3.40 18.89 13.74
C PRO A 18 3.49 19.47 15.15
N THR A 19 2.45 20.20 15.56
CA THR A 19 2.42 20.82 16.90
C THR A 19 2.56 19.79 18.02
N GLU A 20 1.89 18.64 17.90
CA GLU A 20 1.91 17.56 18.89
C GLU A 20 3.34 17.01 19.11
N GLU A 21 4.01 16.60 18.02
CA GLU A 21 5.42 16.15 18.05
C GLU A 21 6.35 17.20 18.67
N ARG A 22 6.13 18.48 18.36
CA ARG A 22 6.94 19.57 18.89
C ARG A 22 6.71 19.78 20.38
N GLU A 23 5.46 19.69 20.85
CA GLU A 23 5.12 19.81 22.27
C GLU A 23 5.71 18.66 23.08
N ASP A 24 5.67 17.43 22.54
CA ASP A 24 6.29 16.27 23.17
C ASP A 24 7.81 16.46 23.30
N ILE A 25 8.49 16.84 22.22
CA ILE A 25 9.93 17.17 22.25
C ILE A 25 10.20 18.28 23.29
N PHE A 26 9.36 19.32 23.34
CA PHE A 26 9.51 20.41 24.29
C PHE A 26 9.42 19.93 25.74
N ARG A 27 8.44 19.08 26.04
CA ARG A 27 8.23 18.51 27.37
C ARG A 27 9.47 17.71 27.82
N ASP A 28 10.00 16.87 26.94
CA ASP A 28 11.18 16.05 27.20
C ASP A 28 12.41 16.90 27.56
N TYR A 29 12.67 17.96 26.77
CA TYR A 29 13.79 18.85 27.08
C TYR A 29 13.56 19.70 28.32
N GLN A 30 12.33 20.14 28.58
CA GLN A 30 12.02 20.86 29.83
C GLN A 30 12.29 20.00 31.06
N GLU A 31 11.93 18.72 31.01
CA GLU A 31 12.20 17.74 32.05
C GLU A 31 13.72 17.50 32.18
N HIS A 32 14.44 17.38 31.06
CA HIS A 32 15.90 17.24 31.07
C HIS A 32 16.61 18.41 31.77
N PHE A 33 16.17 19.65 31.49
CA PHE A 33 16.68 20.84 32.19
C PHE A 33 16.33 20.82 33.69
N ALA A 34 15.11 20.40 34.04
CA ALA A 34 14.67 20.30 35.44
C ALA A 34 15.50 19.28 36.24
N ILE A 35 15.81 18.12 35.65
CA ILE A 35 16.67 17.10 36.24
C ILE A 35 18.08 17.66 36.44
N GLY A 36 18.67 18.28 35.43
CA GLY A 36 20.01 18.85 35.53
C GLY A 36 20.12 19.95 36.59
N LEU A 37 19.09 20.78 36.75
CA LEU A 37 18.99 21.77 37.82
C LEU A 37 18.90 21.10 39.20
N GLY A 38 18.13 20.02 39.33
CA GLY A 38 18.04 19.21 40.56
C GLY A 38 19.37 18.57 40.96
N GLU A 39 20.23 18.26 39.98
CA GLU A 39 21.59 17.77 40.20
C GLU A 39 22.61 18.88 40.54
N GLY A 40 22.16 20.14 40.65
CA GLY A 40 23.01 21.29 40.96
C GLY A 40 23.83 21.81 39.76
N LYS A 41 23.48 21.43 38.53
CA LYS A 41 24.08 22.01 37.31
C LYS A 41 23.38 23.34 36.98
N THR A 42 24.14 24.30 36.45
CA THR A 42 23.54 25.54 35.92
C THR A 42 22.96 25.30 34.53
N GLU A 43 21.99 26.14 34.12
CA GLU A 43 21.36 26.04 32.80
C GLU A 43 22.38 26.11 31.67
N GLU A 44 23.42 26.93 31.81
CA GLU A 44 24.47 27.09 30.80
C GLU A 44 25.22 25.78 30.61
N LYS A 45 25.52 25.06 31.70
CA LYS A 45 26.23 23.78 31.65
C LYS A 45 25.38 22.68 31.01
N ILE A 46 24.07 22.68 31.28
CA ILE A 46 23.12 21.77 30.65
C ILE A 46 23.04 22.07 29.15
N SER A 47 22.85 23.33 28.77
CA SER A 47 22.81 23.75 27.35
C SER A 47 24.10 23.42 26.59
N ALA A 48 25.26 23.57 27.24
CA ALA A 48 26.54 23.21 26.66
C ALA A 48 26.67 21.70 26.43
N SER A 49 26.08 20.89 27.32
CA SER A 49 26.03 19.44 27.17
C SER A 49 25.08 19.00 26.04
N LEU A 50 24.01 19.76 25.79
CA LEU A 50 23.07 19.51 24.69
C LEU A 50 23.61 20.00 23.33
N GLY A 51 24.55 20.94 23.33
CA GLY A 51 25.16 21.46 22.12
C GLY A 51 24.32 22.54 21.43
N SER A 52 24.31 22.55 20.08
CA SER A 52 23.60 23.59 19.33
C SER A 52 22.13 23.20 19.05
N PRO A 53 21.14 24.05 19.39
CA PRO A 53 19.73 23.77 19.15
C PRO A 53 19.41 23.48 17.68
N LYS A 54 20.13 24.14 16.76
CA LYS A 54 19.93 23.98 15.32
C LYS A 54 20.40 22.62 14.80
N GLN A 55 21.54 22.11 15.29
CA GLN A 55 21.99 20.77 14.90
C GLN A 55 21.06 19.70 15.47
N LEU A 56 20.69 19.86 16.74
CA LEU A 56 19.75 18.96 17.40
C LEU A 56 18.41 18.90 16.66
N ALA A 57 17.84 20.05 16.29
CA ALA A 57 16.62 20.11 15.49
C ALA A 57 16.76 19.39 14.14
N LYS A 58 17.91 19.54 13.47
CA LYS A 58 18.17 18.87 12.19
C LYS A 58 18.21 17.35 12.34
N GLU A 59 18.78 16.85 13.43
CA GLU A 59 18.83 15.43 13.75
C GLU A 59 17.43 14.88 14.03
N LEU A 60 16.66 15.55 14.88
CA LEU A 60 15.26 15.20 15.19
C LEU A 60 14.36 15.20 13.94
N LEU A 61 14.55 16.17 13.04
CA LEU A 61 13.82 16.21 11.78
C LEU A 61 14.22 15.05 10.86
N ALA A 62 15.50 14.74 10.78
CA ALA A 62 15.99 13.65 9.94
C ALA A 62 15.44 12.30 10.43
N SER A 63 15.45 12.04 11.75
CA SER A 63 14.88 10.82 12.33
C SER A 63 13.38 10.70 12.08
N TYR A 64 12.61 11.78 12.32
CA TYR A 64 11.17 11.80 12.07
C TYR A 64 10.83 11.51 10.60
N HIS A 65 11.56 12.12 9.66
CA HIS A 65 11.32 11.89 8.24
C HIS A 65 11.70 10.48 7.80
N LEU A 66 12.81 9.93 8.31
CA LEU A 66 13.23 8.55 8.00
C LEU A 66 12.21 7.54 8.50
N GLU A 67 11.77 7.65 9.75
CA GLU A 67 10.77 6.75 10.34
C GLU A 67 9.45 6.78 9.56
N LYS A 68 9.00 7.98 9.16
CA LYS A 68 7.78 8.16 8.38
C LYS A 68 7.88 7.55 6.99
N VAL A 69 9.03 7.72 6.32
CA VAL A 69 9.29 7.13 5.00
C VAL A 69 9.36 5.61 5.09
N GLU A 70 10.06 5.06 6.08
CA GLU A 70 10.16 3.61 6.29
C GLU A 70 8.79 2.99 6.55
N THR A 71 7.99 3.61 7.42
CA THR A 71 6.63 3.16 7.73
C THR A 71 5.72 3.22 6.51
N ALA A 72 5.73 4.34 5.79
CA ALA A 72 4.93 4.48 4.57
C ALA A 72 5.37 3.50 3.47
N ALA A 73 6.66 3.33 3.26
CA ALA A 73 7.21 2.39 2.29
C ALA A 73 6.84 0.94 2.65
N SER A 74 6.93 0.56 3.91
CA SER A 74 6.51 -0.77 4.41
C SER A 74 5.03 -1.04 4.10
N ILE A 75 4.14 -0.08 4.43
CA ILE A 75 2.70 -0.20 4.14
C ILE A 75 2.45 -0.33 2.63
N VAL A 76 3.10 0.49 1.81
CA VAL A 76 2.94 0.45 0.34
C VAL A 76 3.48 -0.88 -0.24
N ASN A 77 4.61 -1.37 0.25
CA ASN A 77 5.15 -2.67 -0.15
C ASN A 77 4.20 -3.82 0.21
N ILE A 78 3.60 -3.80 1.40
CA ILE A 78 2.65 -4.84 1.83
C ILE A 78 1.36 -4.78 1.00
N LEU A 79 0.81 -3.59 0.78
CA LEU A 79 -0.40 -3.41 -0.02
C LEU A 79 -0.17 -3.84 -1.46
N SER A 80 0.93 -3.40 -2.09
CA SER A 80 1.27 -3.78 -3.47
C SER A 80 1.45 -5.28 -3.64
N ALA A 81 2.14 -5.95 -2.71
CA ALA A 81 2.29 -7.40 -2.72
C ALA A 81 0.93 -8.11 -2.61
N THR A 82 0.05 -7.64 -1.72
CA THR A 82 -1.28 -8.21 -1.54
C THR A 82 -2.15 -8.06 -2.79
N TYR A 83 -2.18 -6.87 -3.39
CA TYR A 83 -2.92 -6.63 -4.63
C TYR A 83 -2.34 -7.41 -5.81
N ALA A 84 -1.02 -7.58 -5.89
CA ALA A 84 -0.39 -8.39 -6.92
C ALA A 84 -0.82 -9.87 -6.81
N VAL A 85 -0.88 -10.42 -5.61
CA VAL A 85 -1.33 -11.82 -5.39
C VAL A 85 -2.81 -11.98 -5.75
N ILE A 86 -3.67 -11.08 -5.31
CA ILE A 86 -5.11 -11.10 -5.64
C ILE A 86 -5.31 -10.95 -7.16
N GLY A 87 -4.63 -9.96 -7.76
CA GLY A 87 -4.71 -9.69 -9.18
C GLY A 87 -4.21 -10.84 -10.03
N LEU A 88 -3.08 -11.47 -9.65
CA LEU A 88 -2.54 -12.62 -10.36
C LEU A 88 -3.48 -13.83 -10.31
N GLY A 89 -4.08 -14.11 -9.15
CA GLY A 89 -5.06 -15.19 -9.00
C GLY A 89 -6.32 -14.94 -9.83
N PHE A 90 -6.89 -13.73 -9.75
CA PHE A 90 -8.07 -13.36 -10.54
C PHE A 90 -7.80 -13.34 -12.05
N PHE A 91 -6.67 -12.78 -12.47
CA PHE A 91 -6.25 -12.77 -13.86
C PHE A 91 -6.07 -14.18 -14.42
N ASN A 92 -5.41 -15.06 -13.65
CA ASN A 92 -5.27 -16.47 -14.02
C ASN A 92 -6.63 -17.15 -14.16
N LEU A 93 -7.55 -16.93 -13.21
CA LEU A 93 -8.89 -17.52 -13.25
C LEU A 93 -9.67 -17.08 -14.49
N VAL A 94 -9.70 -15.78 -14.79
CA VAL A 94 -10.40 -15.26 -15.98
C VAL A 94 -9.77 -15.78 -17.26
N PHE A 95 -8.43 -15.81 -17.34
CA PHE A 95 -7.72 -16.29 -18.52
C PHE A 95 -7.97 -17.78 -18.78
N VAL A 96 -7.80 -18.62 -17.75
CA VAL A 96 -8.00 -20.07 -17.84
C VAL A 96 -9.47 -20.40 -18.06
N ALA A 97 -10.39 -19.78 -17.32
CA ALA A 97 -11.83 -19.99 -17.51
C ALA A 97 -12.29 -19.54 -18.90
N GLY A 98 -11.81 -18.38 -19.37
CA GLY A 98 -12.11 -17.88 -20.71
C GLY A 98 -11.65 -18.84 -21.80
N LEU A 99 -10.41 -19.34 -21.70
CA LEU A 99 -9.89 -20.36 -22.63
C LEU A 99 -10.72 -21.64 -22.59
N PHE A 100 -11.08 -22.12 -21.39
CA PHE A 100 -11.91 -23.31 -21.23
C PHE A 100 -13.29 -23.15 -21.87
N ILE A 101 -13.96 -22.02 -21.63
CA ILE A 101 -15.27 -21.72 -22.22
C ILE A 101 -15.17 -21.65 -23.74
N ALA A 102 -14.12 -21.03 -24.29
CA ALA A 102 -13.90 -20.97 -25.73
C ALA A 102 -13.76 -22.37 -26.35
N LEU A 103 -12.97 -23.25 -25.73
CA LEU A 103 -12.82 -24.63 -26.18
C LEU A 103 -14.14 -25.42 -26.07
N ALA A 104 -14.87 -25.27 -24.97
CA ALA A 104 -16.17 -25.91 -24.79
C ALA A 104 -17.18 -25.43 -25.84
N ALA A 105 -17.20 -24.14 -26.17
CA ALA A 105 -18.07 -23.58 -27.21
C ALA A 105 -17.76 -24.18 -28.59
N ILE A 106 -16.48 -24.33 -28.94
CA ILE A 106 -16.07 -24.97 -30.20
C ILE A 106 -16.58 -26.41 -30.27
N LEU A 107 -16.45 -27.18 -29.18
CA LEU A 107 -16.96 -28.56 -29.13
C LEU A 107 -18.48 -28.61 -29.28
N VAL A 108 -19.22 -27.75 -28.58
CA VAL A 108 -20.69 -27.69 -28.66
C VAL A 108 -21.13 -27.35 -30.09
N VAL A 109 -20.51 -26.35 -30.71
CA VAL A 109 -20.81 -25.97 -32.11
C VAL A 109 -20.48 -27.12 -33.07
N GLY A 110 -19.34 -27.80 -32.87
CA GLY A 110 -18.97 -28.97 -33.65
C GLY A 110 -20.00 -30.10 -33.55
N TRP A 111 -20.50 -30.39 -32.36
CA TRP A 111 -21.55 -31.38 -32.13
C TRP A 111 -22.87 -31.00 -32.81
N LEU A 112 -23.30 -29.74 -32.67
CA LEU A 112 -24.54 -29.24 -33.28
C LEU A 112 -24.49 -29.28 -34.81
N THR A 113 -23.36 -28.85 -35.40
CA THR A 113 -23.19 -28.91 -36.86
C THR A 113 -23.08 -30.33 -37.38
N GLY A 114 -22.35 -31.21 -36.69
CA GLY A 114 -22.21 -32.62 -37.06
C GLY A 114 -23.55 -33.38 -37.03
N THR A 115 -24.31 -33.25 -35.94
CA THR A 115 -25.64 -33.89 -35.81
C THR A 115 -26.65 -33.33 -36.80
N GLY A 116 -26.65 -32.01 -37.03
CA GLY A 116 -27.52 -31.37 -38.01
C GLY A 116 -27.29 -31.90 -39.44
N LEU A 117 -26.03 -32.10 -39.83
CA LEU A 117 -25.69 -32.65 -41.15
C LEU A 117 -26.12 -34.11 -41.33
N ILE A 118 -26.13 -34.91 -40.27
CA ILE A 118 -26.59 -36.31 -40.32
C ILE A 118 -28.13 -36.37 -40.41
N ILE A 119 -28.84 -35.51 -39.68
CA ILE A 119 -30.31 -35.51 -39.61
C ILE A 119 -30.94 -34.86 -40.86
N SER A 120 -30.28 -33.86 -41.44
CA SER A 120 -30.76 -33.10 -42.61
C SER A 120 -31.20 -33.96 -43.82
N PRO A 121 -30.39 -34.90 -44.35
CA PRO A 121 -30.79 -35.72 -45.49
C PRO A 121 -31.93 -36.69 -45.17
N LEU A 122 -32.04 -37.17 -43.92
CA LEU A 122 -33.14 -38.06 -43.51
C LEU A 122 -34.50 -37.35 -43.52
N PHE A 123 -34.53 -36.08 -43.12
CA PHE A 123 -35.76 -35.28 -43.15
C PHE A 123 -36.19 -34.93 -44.58
N GLY A 124 -35.23 -34.73 -45.49
CA GLY A 124 -35.49 -34.47 -46.91
C GLY A 124 -35.98 -35.69 -47.70
N LEU A 125 -35.55 -36.91 -47.32
CA LEU A 125 -35.99 -38.16 -47.97
C LEU A 125 -37.36 -38.65 -47.47
N TYR A 126 -37.76 -38.29 -46.24
CA TYR A 126 -39.06 -38.65 -45.67
C TYR A 126 -40.27 -38.26 -46.55
N PRO A 127 -40.39 -37.03 -47.09
CA PRO A 127 -41.49 -36.69 -47.98
C PRO A 127 -41.41 -37.42 -49.33
N ILE A 128 -40.21 -37.66 -49.87
CA ILE A 128 -40.01 -38.32 -51.18
C ILE A 128 -40.47 -39.79 -51.15
N CYS A 129 -40.13 -40.53 -50.09
CA CYS A 129 -40.63 -41.89 -49.88
C CYS A 129 -42.16 -41.94 -49.69
N ARG A 130 -42.76 -40.91 -49.09
CA ARG A 130 -44.21 -40.84 -48.86
C ARG A 130 -45.01 -40.63 -50.15
N THR A 131 -44.48 -39.86 -51.10
CA THR A 131 -45.17 -39.57 -52.38
C THR A 131 -45.17 -40.75 -53.35
N HIS A 132 -44.25 -41.71 -53.20
CA HIS A 132 -44.12 -42.87 -54.09
C HIS A 132 -44.87 -44.12 -53.60
N SER A 133 -45.55 -44.04 -52.44
CA SER A 133 -46.29 -45.13 -51.78
C SER A 133 -47.82 -44.93 -51.81
N SER A 134 -48.34 -43.89 -52.47
CA SER A 134 -49.77 -43.66 -52.75
C SER A 134 -50.05 -43.82 -54.23
#